data_AF-A0A1Y3P0L6-F1
#
_entry.id   AF-A0A1Y3P0L6-F1
#
_cell.length_a   1.000
_cell.length_b   1.000
_cell.length_c   1.000
_cell.angle_alpha   90.00
_cell.angle_beta   90.00
_cell.angle_gamma   90.00
#
_symmetry.space_group_name_H-M   'P 1'
#
loop_
_entity.id
_entity.type
_entity.pdbx_description
1 polymer ?
#
loop_
_entity_poly.entity_id
_entity_poly.type
_entity_poly.pdbx_seq_one_letter_code
_entity_poly.pdbx_strand_id
1 'polypeptide(L)'
;MTKLHTLAFSLALAGCTSAGLEQTPSADIPIVKGMSLLGLGEATAEHLIKRYNDVATNCGAVSKPAFLCNGVIIRGTNYSPTRHSWDNSPANHTSGGVSFSYLRRDSKYTKLAYDYDNGYVFLPILYSGDKIQPEILCAFPIDAGTSARAEKGCGAYSGVAGSGPCQSQGIYTPLAWYNHYRAGASSRAHQCGFNVRDALNDGATAAFDAMIKGMALINVESFNTQNELRLAVWQDGLGRVLPLEAFFYVNSIPAGLSDAQNDQRDFKNMTGISLPIISLWLPRTPADQASFKYLPTDQVVIIP
;
A
#
# COMPACT_ATOMS: atom_id res chain seq x y z
N MET A 1 81.26 -29.38 26.52
CA MET A 1 81.35 -30.81 26.89
C MET A 1 79.96 -31.42 26.72
N THR A 2 79.61 -31.85 25.51
CA THR A 2 79.47 -33.28 25.13
C THR A 2 78.48 -34.06 26.01
N LYS A 3 77.28 -34.34 25.49
CA LYS A 3 76.94 -35.68 24.97
C LYS A 3 75.60 -35.69 24.23
N LEU A 4 75.67 -36.32 23.08
CA LEU A 4 74.66 -36.64 22.07
C LEU A 4 73.92 -37.90 22.53
N HIS A 5 72.58 -37.91 22.48
CA HIS A 5 71.81 -39.16 22.53
C HIS A 5 70.80 -39.20 21.38
N THR A 6 71.16 -40.03 20.40
CA THR A 6 70.34 -40.52 19.30
C THR A 6 69.28 -41.47 19.86
N LEU A 7 68.01 -41.28 19.52
CA LEU A 7 66.99 -42.32 19.69
C LEU A 7 66.29 -42.54 18.34
N ALA A 8 66.46 -43.75 17.80
CA ALA A 8 65.78 -44.23 16.61
C ALA A 8 64.32 -44.56 16.94
N PHE A 9 63.39 -44.14 16.09
CA PHE A 9 61.98 -44.52 16.19
C PHE A 9 61.56 -45.25 14.91
N SER A 10 61.15 -46.50 15.09
CA SER A 10 60.78 -47.46 14.06
C SER A 10 59.42 -47.13 13.45
N LEU A 11 59.35 -47.13 12.12
CA LEU A 11 58.11 -47.02 11.35
C LEU A 11 57.31 -48.34 11.42
N ALA A 12 56.06 -48.29 11.88
CA ALA A 12 55.09 -49.38 11.74
C ALA A 12 54.01 -48.95 10.73
N LEU A 13 53.97 -49.64 9.58
CA LEU A 13 52.94 -49.52 8.55
C LEU A 13 51.70 -50.32 8.98
N ALA A 14 50.59 -49.62 9.26
CA ALA A 14 49.27 -50.23 9.39
C ALA A 14 48.43 -49.90 8.15
N GLY A 15 48.17 -50.92 7.33
CA GLY A 15 47.26 -50.83 6.18
C GLY A 15 45.81 -50.98 6.64
N CYS A 16 44.95 -50.04 6.23
CA CYS A 16 43.50 -50.15 6.37
C CYS A 16 42.91 -50.70 5.08
N THR A 17 42.21 -51.83 5.22
CA THR A 17 41.37 -52.48 4.22
C THR A 17 40.10 -51.67 3.94
N SER A 18 39.81 -51.43 2.66
CA SER A 18 38.59 -50.77 2.18
C SER A 18 37.39 -51.71 2.30
N ALA A 19 36.43 -51.38 3.16
CA ALA A 19 35.11 -52.01 3.16
C ALA A 19 34.25 -51.34 2.07
N GLY A 20 33.76 -52.14 1.12
CA GLY A 20 32.85 -51.71 0.07
C GLY A 20 31.48 -51.38 0.66
N LEU A 21 30.95 -50.21 0.32
CA LEU A 21 29.55 -49.86 0.48
C LEU A 21 28.85 -50.08 -0.86
N GLU A 22 27.88 -50.97 -0.86
CA GLU A 22 26.99 -51.26 -2.00
C GLU A 22 26.25 -49.98 -2.42
N GLN A 23 26.41 -49.61 -3.69
CA GLN A 23 25.64 -48.55 -4.34
C GLN A 23 24.19 -49.01 -4.50
N THR A 24 23.29 -48.40 -3.74
CA THR A 24 21.84 -48.49 -4.00
C THR A 24 21.49 -47.58 -5.19
N PRO A 25 20.61 -48.00 -6.12
CA PRO A 25 20.27 -47.19 -7.29
C PRO A 25 19.57 -45.88 -6.92
N SER A 26 19.94 -44.82 -7.64
CA SER A 26 19.38 -43.47 -7.63
C SER A 26 17.85 -43.48 -7.56
N ALA A 27 17.29 -42.98 -6.46
CA ALA A 27 15.93 -42.48 -6.46
C ALA A 27 15.99 -41.07 -7.05
N ASP A 28 15.68 -40.95 -8.34
CA ASP A 28 15.45 -39.68 -9.00
C ASP A 28 14.34 -38.93 -8.24
N ILE A 29 14.74 -37.92 -7.48
CA ILE A 29 13.80 -36.95 -6.92
C ILE A 29 13.24 -36.19 -8.12
N PRO A 30 11.91 -36.22 -8.38
CA PRO A 30 11.34 -35.39 -9.41
C PRO A 30 11.57 -33.95 -8.98
N ILE A 31 12.44 -33.25 -9.71
CA ILE A 31 12.53 -31.79 -9.67
C ILE A 31 11.11 -31.30 -9.93
N VAL A 32 10.50 -30.69 -8.93
CA VAL A 32 9.21 -30.01 -9.06
C VAL A 32 9.41 -28.86 -10.04
N LYS A 33 9.23 -29.16 -11.32
CA LYS A 33 9.23 -28.21 -12.42
C LYS A 33 7.89 -27.50 -12.38
N GLY A 34 7.78 -26.55 -11.47
CA GLY A 34 6.53 -25.86 -11.17
C GLY A 34 6.71 -24.69 -10.22
N MET A 35 7.81 -23.94 -10.36
CA MET A 35 7.86 -22.59 -9.81
C MET A 35 7.13 -21.71 -10.83
N SER A 36 5.92 -21.27 -10.49
CA SER A 36 5.22 -20.24 -11.22
C SER A 36 6.10 -18.98 -11.25
N LEU A 37 6.77 -18.72 -12.38
CA LEU A 37 7.33 -17.41 -12.71
C LEU A 37 6.13 -16.57 -13.17
N LEU A 38 5.40 -16.02 -12.21
CA LEU A 38 4.36 -15.05 -12.52
C LEU A 38 4.99 -13.88 -13.27
N GLY A 39 4.34 -13.43 -14.34
CA GLY A 39 4.67 -12.15 -14.95
C GLY A 39 4.42 -11.01 -13.95
N LEU A 40 4.97 -9.82 -14.23
CA LEU A 40 4.83 -8.64 -13.36
C LEU A 40 3.35 -8.31 -13.08
N GLY A 41 2.47 -8.54 -14.05
CA GLY A 41 1.04 -8.32 -13.93
C GLY A 41 0.39 -9.23 -12.90
N GLU A 42 0.59 -10.54 -13.03
CA GLU A 42 0.06 -11.54 -12.10
C GLU A 42 0.67 -11.38 -10.70
N ALA A 43 1.98 -11.15 -10.61
CA ALA A 43 2.66 -10.91 -9.33
C ALA A 43 2.12 -9.66 -8.62
N THR A 44 1.84 -8.59 -9.37
CA THR A 44 1.21 -7.38 -8.81
C THR A 44 -0.20 -7.67 -8.29
N ALA A 45 -1.03 -8.40 -9.04
CA ALA A 45 -2.36 -8.78 -8.57
C ALA A 45 -2.32 -9.64 -7.29
N GLU A 46 -1.39 -10.59 -7.21
CA GLU A 46 -1.16 -11.41 -6.01
C GLU A 46 -0.66 -10.58 -4.83
N HIS A 47 0.25 -9.63 -5.07
CA HIS A 47 0.74 -8.74 -4.03
C HIS A 47 -0.37 -7.85 -3.45
N LEU A 48 -1.25 -7.33 -4.31
CA LEU A 48 -2.40 -6.53 -3.90
C LEU A 48 -3.38 -7.33 -3.04
N ILE A 49 -3.78 -8.53 -3.47
CA ILE A 49 -4.73 -9.36 -2.70
C ILE A 49 -4.13 -9.86 -1.39
N LYS A 50 -2.82 -10.14 -1.34
CA LYS A 50 -2.12 -10.49 -0.10
C LYS A 50 -2.16 -9.33 0.90
N ARG A 51 -1.81 -8.11 0.48
CA ARG A 51 -1.84 -6.92 1.35
C ARG A 51 -3.24 -6.52 1.76
N TYR A 52 -4.23 -6.66 0.89
CA TYR A 52 -5.63 -6.43 1.22
C TYR A 52 -6.11 -7.36 2.35
N ASN A 53 -5.69 -8.63 2.35
CA ASN A 53 -6.10 -9.63 3.33
C ASN A 53 -5.31 -9.58 4.65
N ASP A 54 -4.12 -8.99 4.66
CA ASP A 54 -3.32 -8.81 5.86
C ASP A 54 -3.86 -7.65 6.72
N VAL A 55 -4.47 -8.01 7.86
CA VAL A 55 -5.07 -7.06 8.80
C VAL A 55 -4.16 -6.76 10.00
N ALA A 56 -2.86 -7.09 9.93
CA ALA A 56 -1.91 -6.73 10.97
C ALA A 56 -1.94 -5.21 11.24
N THR A 57 -1.89 -4.82 12.51
CA THR A 57 -1.94 -3.42 12.93
C THR A 57 -0.62 -2.69 12.71
N ASN A 58 0.47 -3.44 12.56
CA ASN A 58 1.80 -2.89 12.33
C ASN A 58 2.65 -3.82 11.44
N CYS A 59 3.76 -3.28 10.97
CA CYS A 59 4.70 -3.95 10.06
C CYS A 59 5.92 -4.51 10.79
N GLY A 60 5.66 -5.30 11.83
CA GLY A 60 6.68 -6.02 12.62
C GLY A 60 7.29 -5.25 13.78
N ALA A 61 6.87 -4.01 14.02
CA ALA A 61 7.24 -3.22 15.19
C ALA A 61 6.12 -2.25 15.56
N VAL A 62 5.95 -1.95 16.84
CA VAL A 62 4.88 -1.04 17.32
C VAL A 62 4.95 0.37 16.73
N SER A 63 6.13 0.80 16.29
CA SER A 63 6.38 2.09 15.63
C SER A 63 6.20 2.08 14.12
N LYS A 64 5.76 0.96 13.53
CA LYS A 64 5.60 0.81 12.08
C LYS A 64 4.12 0.61 11.72
N PRO A 65 3.35 1.68 11.46
CA PRO A 65 1.93 1.58 11.15
C PRO A 65 1.64 0.65 9.96
N ALA A 66 0.45 0.04 9.95
CA ALA A 66 0.06 -0.95 8.95
C ALA A 66 0.22 -0.51 7.48
N PHE A 67 -0.01 0.77 7.16
CA PHE A 67 0.14 1.30 5.80
C PHE A 67 1.56 1.19 5.23
N LEU A 68 2.56 0.91 6.06
CA LEU A 68 3.93 0.70 5.62
C LEU A 68 4.12 -0.63 4.87
N CYS A 69 3.22 -1.62 5.05
CA CYS A 69 3.36 -2.96 4.48
C CYS A 69 2.07 -3.65 4.04
N ASN A 70 0.90 -3.25 4.54
CA ASN A 70 -0.36 -3.87 4.16
C ASN A 70 -1.42 -2.84 3.76
N GLY A 71 -2.59 -3.36 3.37
CA GLY A 71 -3.62 -2.62 2.65
C GLY A 71 -3.14 -2.09 1.29
N VAL A 72 -4.06 -1.45 0.59
CA VAL A 72 -3.86 -0.90 -0.75
C VAL A 72 -4.07 0.61 -0.71
N ILE A 73 -2.99 1.37 -0.94
CA ILE A 73 -3.01 2.84 -1.02
C ILE A 73 -3.36 3.22 -2.45
N ILE A 74 -4.59 3.72 -2.64
CA ILE A 74 -5.20 3.90 -3.96
C ILE A 74 -5.59 5.36 -4.16
N ARG A 75 -5.39 5.87 -5.38
CA ARG A 75 -5.86 7.20 -5.76
C ARG A 75 -6.64 7.12 -7.07
N GLY A 76 -7.88 7.55 -7.00
CA GLY A 76 -8.69 7.81 -8.19
C GLY A 76 -8.21 9.08 -8.89
N THR A 77 -8.20 9.03 -10.23
CA THR A 77 -7.86 10.14 -11.11
C THR A 77 -8.80 10.12 -12.31
N ASN A 78 -8.60 11.06 -13.25
CA ASN A 78 -9.12 10.95 -14.61
C ASN A 78 -7.92 11.11 -15.55
N TYR A 79 -7.98 10.50 -16.72
CA TYR A 79 -6.98 10.75 -17.76
C TYR A 79 -7.07 12.21 -18.27
N SER A 80 -5.92 12.76 -18.68
CA SER A 80 -5.84 14.03 -19.38
C SER A 80 -4.78 13.97 -20.48
N PRO A 81 -5.05 14.48 -21.69
CA PRO A 81 -4.03 14.54 -22.74
C PRO A 81 -2.94 15.60 -22.51
N THR A 82 -3.11 16.47 -21.51
CA THR A 82 -2.20 17.59 -21.23
C THR A 82 -1.55 17.54 -19.87
N ARG A 83 -1.87 16.51 -19.06
CA ARG A 83 -1.36 16.33 -17.70
C ARG A 83 -1.19 14.85 -17.41
N HIS A 84 -0.13 14.52 -16.71
CA HIS A 84 0.10 13.16 -16.25
C HIS A 84 -0.76 12.86 -15.02
N SER A 85 -1.42 11.70 -15.00
CA SER A 85 -2.31 11.31 -13.89
C SER A 85 -1.58 11.21 -12.54
N TRP A 86 -0.28 10.93 -12.54
CA TRP A 86 0.57 10.84 -11.34
C TRP A 86 1.18 12.17 -10.89
N ASP A 87 0.97 13.27 -11.62
CA ASP A 87 1.40 14.60 -11.20
C ASP A 87 0.34 15.28 -10.32
N ASN A 88 0.77 16.22 -9.50
CA ASN A 88 -0.12 16.88 -8.55
C ASN A 88 -0.93 17.99 -9.23
N SER A 89 -2.19 18.15 -8.83
CA SER A 89 -2.98 19.28 -9.30
C SER A 89 -2.44 20.60 -8.72
N PRO A 90 -2.69 21.77 -9.36
CA PRO A 90 -2.35 23.06 -8.76
C PRO A 90 -2.92 23.25 -7.35
N ALA A 91 -4.12 22.73 -7.08
CA ALA A 91 -4.72 22.78 -5.74
C ALA A 91 -3.98 21.90 -4.73
N ASN A 92 -3.44 20.75 -5.16
CA ASN A 92 -2.59 19.92 -4.31
C ASN A 92 -1.30 20.68 -3.96
N HIS A 93 -0.63 21.28 -4.94
CA HIS A 93 0.58 22.09 -4.72
C HIS A 93 0.32 23.25 -3.76
N THR A 94 -0.78 24.00 -3.95
CA THR A 94 -1.16 25.11 -3.07
C THR A 94 -1.44 24.65 -1.64
N SER A 95 -2.17 23.55 -1.46
CA SER A 95 -2.46 23.02 -0.12
C SER A 95 -1.25 22.32 0.51
N GLY A 96 -0.35 21.76 -0.29
CA GLY A 96 0.77 20.93 0.15
C GLY A 96 0.39 19.48 0.46
N GLY A 97 -0.82 19.04 0.10
CA GLY A 97 -1.25 17.65 0.28
C GLY A 97 -2.00 17.09 -0.92
N VAL A 98 -2.07 15.76 -0.99
CA VAL A 98 -2.79 15.00 -2.01
C VAL A 98 -3.54 13.83 -1.38
N SER A 99 -4.80 13.63 -1.79
CA SER A 99 -5.68 12.64 -1.17
C SER A 99 -5.56 11.27 -1.83
N PHE A 100 -5.55 10.25 -0.99
CA PHE A 100 -5.61 8.83 -1.33
C PHE A 100 -6.70 8.17 -0.48
N SER A 101 -7.06 6.95 -0.82
CA SER A 101 -7.86 6.06 0.03
C SER A 101 -7.03 4.83 0.40
N TYR A 102 -7.49 4.10 1.40
CA TYR A 102 -6.85 2.91 1.92
C TYR A 102 -7.83 1.74 1.95
N LEU A 103 -7.57 0.72 1.12
CA LEU A 103 -8.44 -0.45 1.01
C LEU A 103 -7.79 -1.67 1.67
N ARG A 104 -8.50 -2.26 2.63
CA ARG A 104 -8.13 -3.47 3.35
C ARG A 104 -9.39 -4.26 3.69
N ARG A 105 -9.25 -5.55 4.01
CA ARG A 105 -10.38 -6.46 4.29
C ARG A 105 -11.34 -5.96 5.38
N ASP A 106 -10.84 -5.17 6.32
CA ASP A 106 -11.56 -4.56 7.44
C ASP A 106 -11.81 -3.04 7.27
N SER A 107 -11.46 -2.45 6.12
CA SER A 107 -11.60 -1.01 5.80
C SER A 107 -12.25 -0.77 4.43
N LYS A 108 -13.27 -1.56 4.11
CA LYS A 108 -13.89 -1.65 2.77
C LYS A 108 -14.88 -0.52 2.49
N TYR A 109 -14.98 -0.15 1.21
CA TYR A 109 -15.96 0.80 0.68
C TYR A 109 -16.37 0.40 -0.76
N THR A 110 -17.54 0.87 -1.21
CA THR A 110 -18.15 0.49 -2.49
C THR A 110 -17.72 1.37 -3.67
N LYS A 111 -17.12 2.54 -3.41
CA LYS A 111 -16.80 3.54 -4.43
C LYS A 111 -15.58 4.39 -4.08
N LEU A 112 -15.00 5.04 -5.07
CA LEU A 112 -13.92 6.02 -4.92
C LEU A 112 -14.46 7.44 -4.76
N ALA A 113 -13.58 8.36 -4.34
CA ALA A 113 -13.88 9.78 -4.31
C ALA A 113 -14.35 10.26 -5.69
N TYR A 114 -15.31 11.18 -5.72
CA TYR A 114 -15.89 11.74 -6.97
C TYR A 114 -16.38 10.69 -7.98
N ASP A 115 -16.66 9.47 -7.51
CA ASP A 115 -17.03 8.32 -8.33
C ASP A 115 -16.01 8.03 -9.45
N TYR A 116 -14.72 8.32 -9.21
CA TYR A 116 -13.63 7.93 -10.10
C TYR A 116 -13.70 6.45 -10.42
N ASP A 117 -13.48 6.11 -11.69
CA ASP A 117 -13.50 4.76 -12.22
C ASP A 117 -12.11 4.27 -12.64
N ASN A 118 -11.08 5.11 -12.56
CA ASN A 118 -9.70 4.76 -12.84
C ASN A 118 -8.71 5.45 -11.89
N GLY A 119 -7.46 5.00 -11.91
CA GLY A 119 -6.36 5.68 -11.24
C GLY A 119 -5.13 4.80 -11.08
N TYR A 120 -4.38 5.01 -9.99
CA TYR A 120 -3.17 4.25 -9.69
C TYR A 120 -3.08 3.80 -8.23
N VAL A 121 -2.22 2.81 -8.02
CA VAL A 121 -1.87 2.24 -6.72
C VAL A 121 -0.43 2.57 -6.38
N PHE A 122 -0.18 2.96 -5.13
CA PHE A 122 1.17 3.05 -4.59
C PHE A 122 1.61 1.76 -3.91
N LEU A 123 2.86 1.39 -4.15
CA LEU A 123 3.61 0.46 -3.31
C LEU A 123 3.60 0.99 -1.87
N PRO A 124 3.39 0.12 -0.86
CA PRO A 124 3.64 0.50 0.51
C PRO A 124 5.11 0.87 0.69
N ILE A 125 5.37 1.76 1.64
CA ILE A 125 6.69 2.35 1.88
C ILE A 125 7.80 1.28 1.99
N LEU A 126 7.55 0.17 2.70
CA LEU A 126 8.56 -0.89 2.89
C LEU A 126 8.82 -1.77 1.64
N TYR A 127 8.01 -1.62 0.59
CA TYR A 127 8.23 -2.29 -0.71
C TYR A 127 8.68 -1.32 -1.81
N SER A 128 8.81 -0.02 -1.50
CA SER A 128 9.10 1.01 -2.49
C SER A 128 10.57 1.09 -2.90
N GLY A 129 11.49 0.47 -2.15
CA GLY A 129 12.93 0.48 -2.46
C GLY A 129 13.47 1.91 -2.52
N ASP A 130 14.21 2.23 -3.58
CA ASP A 130 14.83 3.55 -3.81
C ASP A 130 13.86 4.61 -4.37
N LYS A 131 12.57 4.29 -4.49
CA LYS A 131 11.54 5.25 -4.92
C LYS A 131 11.30 6.29 -3.83
N ILE A 132 10.83 7.46 -4.22
CA ILE A 132 10.44 8.48 -3.24
C ILE A 132 9.26 7.96 -2.41
N GLN A 133 9.19 8.41 -1.16
CA GLN A 133 8.18 7.98 -0.19
C GLN A 133 7.42 9.21 0.29
N PRO A 134 6.36 9.64 -0.43
CA PRO A 134 5.53 10.74 0.04
C PRO A 134 4.95 10.41 1.42
N GLU A 135 5.24 11.26 2.41
CA GLU A 135 4.81 11.03 3.79
C GLU A 135 3.28 10.99 3.87
N ILE A 136 2.71 10.00 4.56
CA ILE A 136 1.30 9.99 4.94
C ILE A 136 1.16 10.87 6.19
N LEU A 137 0.51 12.02 6.04
CA LEU A 137 0.45 13.07 7.05
C LEU A 137 -0.67 12.81 8.07
N CYS A 138 -1.84 12.41 7.57
CA CYS A 138 -3.00 12.10 8.40
C CYS A 138 -3.97 11.16 7.69
N ALA A 139 -4.87 10.57 8.48
CA ALA A 139 -5.88 9.64 8.02
C ALA A 139 -7.24 9.92 8.67
N PHE A 140 -8.32 9.71 7.90
CA PHE A 140 -9.70 9.95 8.30
C PHE A 140 -10.53 8.68 8.03
N PRO A 141 -11.41 8.25 8.96
CA PRO A 141 -12.26 7.07 8.74
C PRO A 141 -13.23 7.19 7.56
N ILE A 142 -13.58 8.42 7.18
CA ILE A 142 -14.46 8.71 6.04
C ILE A 142 -14.00 10.01 5.40
N ASP A 143 -14.28 10.19 4.10
CA ASP A 143 -14.04 11.42 3.34
C ASP A 143 -14.20 12.68 4.19
N ALA A 144 -13.15 13.50 4.23
CA ALA A 144 -13.05 14.64 5.12
C ALA A 144 -12.97 15.98 4.37
N GLY A 145 -13.06 15.96 3.03
CA GLY A 145 -12.95 17.16 2.21
C GLY A 145 -11.63 17.88 2.46
N THR A 146 -10.52 17.15 2.49
CA THR A 146 -9.22 17.67 2.99
C THR A 146 -8.66 18.85 2.21
N SER A 147 -9.14 19.13 1.00
CA SER A 147 -8.80 20.35 0.25
C SER A 147 -9.27 21.65 0.93
N ALA A 148 -10.29 21.59 1.79
CA ALA A 148 -10.83 22.74 2.52
C ALA A 148 -10.31 22.84 3.97
N ARG A 149 -9.29 22.03 4.33
CA ARG A 149 -8.68 21.98 5.67
C ARG A 149 -7.31 22.66 5.69
N ALA A 150 -6.96 23.23 6.83
CA ALA A 150 -5.63 23.79 7.08
C ALA A 150 -4.54 22.69 7.15
N GLU A 151 -3.28 23.07 7.35
CA GLU A 151 -2.15 22.16 7.61
C GLU A 151 -2.03 21.01 6.59
N LYS A 152 -1.96 21.35 5.31
CA LYS A 152 -1.88 20.39 4.19
C LYS A 152 -3.07 19.44 4.08
N GLY A 153 -4.20 19.79 4.69
CA GLY A 153 -5.41 18.98 4.75
C GLY A 153 -5.59 18.21 6.06
N CYS A 154 -4.64 18.32 6.99
CA CYS A 154 -4.67 17.62 8.29
C CYS A 154 -5.13 18.48 9.46
N GLY A 155 -5.36 19.77 9.22
CA GLY A 155 -5.81 20.74 10.21
C GLY A 155 -7.33 20.85 10.27
N ALA A 156 -7.78 21.93 10.92
CA ALA A 156 -9.20 22.24 11.02
C ALA A 156 -9.80 22.55 9.64
N TYR A 157 -11.04 22.12 9.44
CA TYR A 157 -11.89 22.57 8.35
C TYR A 157 -12.29 24.03 8.59
N SER A 158 -12.19 24.86 7.55
CA SER A 158 -12.44 26.30 7.66
C SER A 158 -13.83 26.60 8.25
N GLY A 159 -13.86 27.37 9.34
CA GLY A 159 -15.11 27.77 10.01
C GLY A 159 -15.79 26.68 10.85
N VAL A 160 -15.20 25.50 11.01
CA VAL A 160 -15.80 24.39 11.77
C VAL A 160 -14.97 24.11 13.03
N ALA A 161 -15.46 24.53 14.19
CA ALA A 161 -14.84 24.21 15.48
C ALA A 161 -14.78 22.68 15.71
N GLY A 162 -13.76 22.20 16.42
CA GLY A 162 -13.60 20.77 16.72
C GLY A 162 -13.10 19.90 15.57
N SER A 163 -12.90 20.46 14.37
CA SER A 163 -12.48 19.70 13.18
C SER A 163 -10.96 19.51 13.02
N GLY A 164 -10.16 19.98 13.98
CA GLY A 164 -8.69 19.91 13.94
C GLY A 164 -8.13 18.49 14.08
N PRO A 165 -6.81 18.34 14.25
CA PRO A 165 -6.20 17.04 14.50
C PRO A 165 -6.78 16.37 15.75
N CYS A 166 -7.00 15.05 15.70
CA CYS A 166 -7.59 14.30 16.82
C CYS A 166 -6.70 14.37 18.08
N GLN A 167 -5.40 14.21 17.91
CA GLN A 167 -4.44 14.22 19.02
C GLN A 167 -4.40 15.57 19.75
N SER A 168 -4.61 16.69 19.04
CA SER A 168 -4.69 18.03 19.65
C SER A 168 -5.94 18.24 20.51
N GLN A 169 -6.91 17.32 20.41
CA GLN A 169 -8.19 17.37 21.11
C GLN A 169 -8.33 16.25 22.15
N GLY A 170 -7.26 15.49 22.41
CA GLY A 170 -7.30 14.34 23.32
C GLY A 170 -8.05 13.13 22.77
N ILE A 171 -8.28 13.07 21.45
CA ILE A 171 -8.98 11.97 20.79
C ILE A 171 -7.93 10.99 20.24
N TYR A 172 -7.82 9.82 20.88
CA TYR A 172 -6.83 8.80 20.53
C TYR A 172 -7.43 7.43 20.20
N THR A 173 -8.74 7.23 20.43
CA THR A 173 -9.39 5.92 20.29
C THR A 173 -10.52 5.97 19.27
N PRO A 174 -10.88 4.81 18.67
CA PRO A 174 -12.03 4.71 17.77
C PRO A 174 -13.32 5.25 18.39
N LEU A 175 -13.60 4.89 19.64
CA LEU A 175 -14.80 5.29 20.35
C LEU A 175 -14.82 6.80 20.65
N ALA A 176 -13.69 7.38 21.03
CA ALA A 176 -13.58 8.82 21.23
C ALA A 176 -13.82 9.58 19.91
N TRP A 177 -13.25 9.10 18.80
CA TRP A 177 -13.49 9.67 17.48
C TRP A 177 -14.97 9.55 17.07
N TYR A 178 -15.58 8.39 17.27
CA TYR A 178 -17.00 8.17 16.97
C TYR A 178 -17.89 9.11 17.78
N ASN A 179 -17.66 9.23 19.09
CA ASN A 179 -18.43 10.14 19.94
C ASN A 179 -18.29 11.60 19.49
N HIS A 180 -17.08 12.03 19.13
CA HIS A 180 -16.81 13.36 18.55
C HIS A 180 -17.55 13.56 17.22
N TYR A 181 -17.51 12.56 16.34
CA TYR A 181 -18.20 12.59 15.05
C TYR A 181 -19.72 12.72 15.23
N ARG A 182 -20.30 11.93 16.13
CA ARG A 182 -21.73 11.98 16.46
C ARG A 182 -22.14 13.30 17.11
N ALA A 183 -21.31 13.86 17.99
CA ALA A 183 -21.54 15.17 18.59
C ALA A 183 -21.58 16.30 17.54
N GLY A 184 -20.78 16.17 16.47
CA GLY A 184 -20.83 17.03 15.28
C GLY A 184 -21.93 16.69 14.28
N ALA A 185 -23.02 16.07 14.73
CA ALA A 185 -24.13 15.60 13.88
C ALA A 185 -23.70 14.70 12.72
N SER A 186 -22.62 13.92 12.88
CA SER A 186 -22.03 13.08 11.81
C SER A 186 -21.63 13.89 10.58
N SER A 187 -21.14 15.11 10.79
CA SER A 187 -20.62 15.95 9.72
C SER A 187 -19.19 15.54 9.35
N ARG A 188 -19.00 15.17 8.09
CA ARG A 188 -17.66 14.93 7.48
C ARG A 188 -16.71 16.12 7.61
N ALA A 189 -17.22 17.35 7.73
CA ALA A 189 -16.42 18.55 7.97
C ALA A 189 -16.04 18.70 9.46
N HIS A 190 -16.87 18.23 10.40
CA HIS A 190 -16.59 18.31 11.84
C HIS A 190 -15.63 17.22 12.35
N GLN A 191 -15.52 16.09 11.66
CA GLN A 191 -14.61 15.02 12.09
C GLN A 191 -13.18 15.55 12.27
N CYS A 192 -12.50 15.04 13.29
CA CYS A 192 -11.06 15.22 13.45
C CYS A 192 -10.29 14.21 12.57
N GLY A 193 -9.06 14.56 12.19
CA GLY A 193 -8.15 13.67 11.47
C GLY A 193 -7.05 13.12 12.38
N PHE A 194 -6.72 11.84 12.23
CA PHE A 194 -5.62 11.22 12.96
C PHE A 194 -4.29 11.62 12.34
N ASN A 195 -3.42 12.31 13.08
CA ASN A 195 -2.02 12.48 12.69
C ASN A 195 -1.34 11.11 12.69
N VAL A 196 -0.61 10.78 11.62
CA VAL A 196 0.10 9.50 11.47
C VAL A 196 1.55 9.69 11.02
N ARG A 197 2.07 10.93 11.16
CA ARG A 197 3.47 11.24 10.86
C ARG A 197 4.43 10.45 11.75
N ASP A 198 5.60 10.16 11.21
CA ASP A 198 6.65 9.37 11.86
C ASP A 198 7.08 9.94 13.22
N ALA A 199 7.00 11.26 13.39
CA ALA A 199 7.28 11.94 14.65
C ALA A 199 6.42 11.47 15.84
N LEU A 200 5.30 10.77 15.60
CA LEU A 200 4.48 10.16 16.67
C LEU A 200 4.96 8.76 17.09
N ASN A 201 5.93 8.17 16.40
CA ASN A 201 6.46 6.84 16.70
C ASN A 201 5.32 5.78 16.80
N ASP A 202 5.23 5.04 17.90
CA ASP A 202 4.14 4.08 18.17
C ASP A 202 2.74 4.72 18.21
N GLY A 203 2.67 6.03 18.52
CA GLY A 203 1.45 6.82 18.41
C GLY A 203 0.88 6.88 16.99
N ALA A 204 1.71 6.82 15.94
CA ALA A 204 1.23 6.75 14.56
C ALA A 204 0.51 5.43 14.27
N THR A 205 1.00 4.32 14.83
CA THR A 205 0.38 3.00 14.70
C THR A 205 -0.96 2.98 15.40
N ALA A 206 -1.02 3.47 16.64
CA ALA A 206 -2.27 3.57 17.39
C ALA A 206 -3.30 4.47 16.68
N ALA A 207 -2.86 5.61 16.13
CA ALA A 207 -3.70 6.54 15.40
C ALA A 207 -4.25 5.96 14.09
N PHE A 208 -3.43 5.24 13.33
CA PHE A 208 -3.87 4.60 12.09
C PHE A 208 -4.81 3.41 12.34
N ASP A 209 -4.53 2.60 13.36
CA ASP A 209 -5.46 1.55 13.81
C ASP A 209 -6.79 2.16 14.30
N ALA A 210 -6.73 3.29 15.00
CA ALA A 210 -7.92 4.02 15.42
C ALA A 210 -8.74 4.53 14.23
N MET A 211 -8.10 4.96 13.15
CA MET A 211 -8.78 5.33 11.90
C MET A 211 -9.57 4.14 11.32
N ILE A 212 -8.94 2.98 11.15
CA ILE A 212 -9.59 1.79 10.57
C ILE A 212 -10.75 1.32 11.45
N LYS A 213 -10.55 1.23 12.77
CA LYS A 213 -11.60 0.84 13.71
C LYS A 213 -12.70 1.91 13.83
N GLY A 214 -12.40 3.18 13.56
CA GLY A 214 -13.40 4.24 13.42
C GLY A 214 -14.39 3.95 12.29
N MET A 215 -13.91 3.42 11.16
CA MET A 215 -14.77 3.00 10.05
C MET A 215 -15.77 1.94 10.50
N ALA A 216 -15.33 0.95 11.28
CA ALA A 216 -16.20 -0.11 11.78
C ALA A 216 -17.35 0.42 12.66
N LEU A 217 -17.16 1.54 13.36
CA LEU A 217 -18.20 2.18 14.18
C LEU A 217 -19.23 2.95 13.36
N ILE A 218 -18.91 3.31 12.11
CA ILE A 218 -19.82 3.96 11.15
C ILE A 218 -20.01 3.11 9.89
N ASN A 219 -19.99 1.77 10.04
CA ASN A 219 -19.87 0.83 8.93
C ASN A 219 -20.89 1.02 7.80
N VAL A 220 -22.13 1.41 8.10
CA VAL A 220 -23.15 1.69 7.07
C VAL A 220 -22.75 2.90 6.22
N GLU A 221 -22.22 3.95 6.84
CA GLU A 221 -21.80 5.18 6.17
C GLU A 221 -20.46 4.98 5.45
N SER A 222 -19.46 4.44 6.14
CA SER A 222 -18.13 4.21 5.58
C SER A 222 -18.09 3.11 4.51
N PHE A 223 -19.07 2.20 4.49
CA PHE A 223 -19.15 1.25 3.37
C PHE A 223 -19.59 1.94 2.09
N ASN A 224 -20.38 3.01 2.17
CA ASN A 224 -20.89 3.75 1.00
C ASN A 224 -20.06 4.97 0.63
N THR A 225 -19.00 5.27 1.38
CA THR A 225 -18.11 6.42 1.18
C THR A 225 -16.68 6.02 1.54
N GLN A 226 -15.73 6.32 0.67
CA GLN A 226 -14.31 6.04 0.89
C GLN A 226 -13.77 6.71 2.15
N ASN A 227 -12.76 6.10 2.77
CA ASN A 227 -11.88 6.77 3.72
C ASN A 227 -10.90 7.71 3.01
N GLU A 228 -10.14 8.50 3.78
CA GLU A 228 -9.21 9.46 3.21
C GLU A 228 -7.87 9.45 3.94
N LEU A 229 -6.79 9.23 3.19
CA LEU A 229 -5.42 9.52 3.57
C LEU A 229 -5.01 10.83 2.93
N ARG A 230 -4.20 11.62 3.65
CA ARG A 230 -3.57 12.81 3.11
C ARG A 230 -2.06 12.63 3.06
N LEU A 231 -1.51 12.58 1.86
CA LEU A 231 -0.07 12.45 1.63
C LEU A 231 0.54 13.82 1.36
N ALA A 232 1.83 14.00 1.67
CA ALA A 232 2.60 15.15 1.24
C ALA A 232 2.70 15.18 -0.30
N VAL A 233 2.65 16.39 -0.88
CA VAL A 233 2.89 16.56 -2.31
C VAL A 233 4.34 16.26 -2.70
N TRP A 234 4.51 15.88 -3.96
CA TRP A 234 5.79 15.72 -4.63
C TRP A 234 5.87 16.67 -5.83
N GLN A 235 7.09 16.92 -6.32
CA GLN A 235 7.31 17.69 -7.54
C GLN A 235 6.79 16.93 -8.76
N ASP A 236 6.26 17.65 -9.75
CA ASP A 236 5.81 17.03 -10.99
C ASP A 236 6.98 16.45 -11.80
N GLY A 237 6.70 15.53 -12.71
CA GLY A 237 7.72 14.90 -13.56
C GLY A 237 8.56 13.81 -12.85
N LEU A 238 8.18 13.42 -11.63
CA LEU A 238 8.86 12.38 -10.85
C LEU A 238 8.40 10.95 -11.17
N GLY A 239 7.69 10.72 -12.28
CA GLY A 239 7.11 9.43 -12.66
C GLY A 239 8.07 8.23 -12.52
N ARG A 240 9.35 8.38 -12.91
CA ARG A 240 10.36 7.32 -12.81
C ARG A 240 10.68 6.88 -11.38
N VAL A 241 10.56 7.79 -10.41
CA VAL A 241 10.95 7.55 -9.01
C VAL A 241 9.75 7.53 -8.06
N LEU A 242 8.53 7.71 -8.57
CA LEU A 242 7.33 7.55 -7.77
C LEU A 242 7.05 6.07 -7.45
N PRO A 243 6.46 5.76 -6.27
CA PRO A 243 6.11 4.41 -5.81
C PRO A 243 4.91 3.81 -6.52
N LEU A 244 4.67 4.11 -7.81
CA LEU A 244 3.57 3.50 -8.55
C LEU A 244 3.83 2.00 -8.74
N GLU A 245 2.81 1.21 -8.41
CA GLU A 245 2.80 -0.25 -8.56
C GLU A 245 1.99 -0.67 -9.78
N ALA A 246 0.85 -0.02 -10.00
CA ALA A 246 -0.11 -0.35 -11.06
C ALA A 246 -1.00 0.84 -11.38
N PHE A 247 -1.55 0.84 -12.59
CA PHE A 247 -2.79 1.55 -12.89
C PHE A 247 -3.98 0.62 -12.62
N PHE A 248 -5.17 1.17 -12.43
CA PHE A 248 -6.38 0.37 -12.24
C PHE A 248 -7.59 1.03 -12.91
N TYR A 249 -8.61 0.22 -13.11
CA TYR A 249 -9.98 0.68 -13.34
C TYR A 249 -10.96 -0.12 -12.48
N VAL A 250 -12.10 0.48 -12.14
CA VAL A 250 -13.19 -0.16 -11.40
C VAL A 250 -13.99 -1.02 -12.36
N ASN A 251 -13.97 -2.33 -12.15
CA ASN A 251 -14.52 -3.31 -13.10
C ASN A 251 -16.00 -3.07 -13.46
N SER A 252 -16.81 -2.60 -12.50
CA SER A 252 -18.23 -2.32 -12.73
C SER A 252 -18.49 -1.09 -13.62
N ILE A 253 -17.44 -0.35 -13.99
CA ILE A 253 -17.52 0.87 -14.81
C ILE A 253 -16.52 0.72 -15.98
N PRO A 254 -16.92 0.08 -17.09
CA PRO A 254 -16.01 -0.22 -18.20
C PRO A 254 -15.33 1.00 -18.84
N ALA A 255 -15.91 2.20 -18.69
CA ALA A 255 -15.33 3.44 -19.20
C ALA A 255 -13.92 3.72 -18.63
N GLY A 256 -13.69 3.40 -17.35
CA GLY A 256 -12.40 3.62 -16.68
C GLY A 256 -11.25 2.79 -17.27
N LEU A 257 -11.53 1.69 -17.99
CA LEU A 257 -10.47 0.92 -18.66
C LEU A 257 -9.77 1.75 -19.74
N SER A 258 -10.52 2.55 -20.51
CA SER A 258 -9.93 3.41 -21.54
C SER A 258 -8.97 4.43 -20.93
N ASP A 259 -9.34 5.03 -19.80
CA ASP A 259 -8.50 6.00 -19.09
C ASP A 259 -7.26 5.32 -18.49
N ALA A 260 -7.41 4.15 -17.87
CA ALA A 260 -6.27 3.37 -17.37
C ALA A 260 -5.30 2.94 -18.49
N GLN A 261 -5.81 2.63 -19.69
CA GLN A 261 -4.99 2.32 -20.87
C GLN A 261 -4.23 3.55 -21.38
N ASN A 262 -4.87 4.72 -21.39
CA ASN A 262 -4.22 5.97 -21.75
C ASN A 262 -3.12 6.33 -20.75
N ASP A 263 -3.40 6.21 -19.45
CA ASP A 263 -2.44 6.43 -18.37
C ASP A 263 -1.25 5.45 -18.45
N GLN A 264 -1.50 4.16 -18.69
CA GLN A 264 -0.44 3.16 -18.87
C GLN A 264 0.48 3.50 -20.05
N ARG A 265 -0.10 3.92 -21.19
CA ARG A 265 0.67 4.30 -22.38
C ARG A 265 1.48 5.55 -22.14
N ASP A 266 0.87 6.57 -21.53
CA ASP A 266 1.53 7.82 -21.18
C ASP A 266 2.71 7.57 -20.24
N PHE A 267 2.50 6.81 -19.17
CA PHE A 267 3.57 6.46 -18.22
C PHE A 267 4.72 5.72 -18.89
N LYS A 268 4.43 4.75 -19.76
CA LYS A 268 5.46 4.02 -20.51
C LYS A 268 6.27 4.95 -21.41
N ASN A 269 5.60 5.87 -22.11
CA ASN A 269 6.25 6.82 -23.01
C ASN A 269 7.13 7.80 -22.24
N MET A 270 6.67 8.29 -21.09
CA MET A 270 7.37 9.29 -20.28
C MET A 270 8.53 8.72 -19.47
N THR A 271 8.40 7.49 -18.98
CA THR A 271 9.35 6.92 -18.02
C THR A 271 10.20 5.78 -18.56
N GLY A 272 9.71 5.09 -19.60
CA GLY A 272 10.24 3.82 -20.09
C GLY A 272 9.81 2.61 -19.24
N ILE A 273 9.10 2.80 -18.13
CA ILE A 273 8.70 1.75 -17.18
C ILE A 273 7.34 1.18 -17.60
N SER A 274 7.21 -0.14 -17.59
CA SER A 274 5.93 -0.82 -17.80
C SER A 274 5.27 -1.10 -16.43
N LEU A 275 4.06 -0.59 -16.22
CA LEU A 275 3.23 -0.93 -15.06
C LEU A 275 1.95 -1.63 -15.53
N PRO A 276 1.48 -2.68 -14.86
CA PRO A 276 0.25 -3.35 -15.24
C PRO A 276 -0.99 -2.49 -14.95
N ILE A 277 -2.04 -2.73 -15.72
CA ILE A 277 -3.42 -2.33 -15.39
C ILE A 277 -4.07 -3.48 -14.62
N ILE A 278 -4.67 -3.16 -13.48
CA ILE A 278 -5.39 -4.09 -12.63
C ILE A 278 -6.88 -3.78 -12.67
N SER A 279 -7.70 -4.79 -12.97
CA SER A 279 -9.16 -4.73 -12.84
C SER A 279 -9.50 -4.79 -11.35
N LEU A 280 -9.97 -3.67 -10.79
CA LEU A 280 -10.37 -3.53 -9.39
C LEU A 280 -11.86 -3.84 -9.23
N TRP A 281 -12.17 -4.84 -8.41
CA TRP A 281 -13.54 -5.20 -8.07
C TRP A 281 -13.81 -4.73 -6.66
N LEU A 282 -14.56 -3.64 -6.50
CA LEU A 282 -15.00 -3.18 -5.18
C LEU A 282 -16.17 -4.05 -4.67
N PRO A 283 -16.30 -4.24 -3.35
CA PRO A 283 -17.40 -5.00 -2.78
C PRO A 283 -18.75 -4.31 -3.06
N ARG A 284 -19.80 -5.09 -3.34
CA ARG A 284 -21.17 -4.57 -3.54
C ARG A 284 -21.97 -4.60 -2.25
N THR A 285 -21.69 -5.59 -1.40
CA THR A 285 -22.30 -5.75 -0.08
C THR A 285 -21.21 -5.87 1.00
N PRO A 286 -21.52 -5.63 2.29
CA PRO A 286 -20.54 -5.78 3.36
C PRO A 286 -19.94 -7.20 3.48
N ALA A 287 -20.64 -8.22 2.98
CA ALA A 287 -20.14 -9.61 2.95
C ALA A 287 -19.10 -9.84 1.85
N ASP A 288 -19.16 -9.07 0.76
CA ASP A 288 -18.25 -9.20 -0.38
C ASP A 288 -16.83 -8.72 -0.01
N GLN A 289 -15.84 -9.20 -0.75
CA GLN A 289 -14.45 -8.77 -0.64
C GLN A 289 -14.03 -8.06 -1.92
N ALA A 290 -13.09 -7.11 -1.79
CA ALA A 290 -12.44 -6.57 -2.97
C ALA A 290 -11.58 -7.64 -3.64
N SER A 291 -11.45 -7.58 -4.97
CA SER A 291 -10.51 -8.44 -5.71
C SER A 291 -9.75 -7.63 -6.76
N PHE A 292 -8.55 -8.12 -7.07
CA PHE A 292 -7.59 -7.48 -7.96
C PHE A 292 -7.24 -8.51 -9.02
N LYS A 293 -7.54 -8.22 -10.29
CA LYS A 293 -7.28 -9.15 -11.39
C LYS A 293 -6.41 -8.50 -12.43
N TYR A 294 -5.31 -9.16 -12.78
CA TYR A 294 -4.57 -8.86 -13.99
C TYR A 294 -5.23 -9.57 -15.16
N LEU A 295 -5.55 -8.82 -16.21
CA LEU A 295 -6.11 -9.35 -17.45
C LEU A 295 -5.15 -8.95 -18.59
N PRO A 296 -4.52 -9.91 -19.29
CA PRO A 296 -3.61 -9.60 -20.39
C PRO A 296 -4.25 -8.75 -21.50
N THR A 297 -5.55 -8.91 -21.73
CA THR A 297 -6.32 -8.15 -22.73
C THR A 297 -6.52 -6.68 -22.38
N ASP A 298 -6.33 -6.31 -21.11
CA ASP A 298 -6.52 -4.92 -20.67
C ASP A 298 -5.26 -4.08 -20.95
N GLN A 299 -4.11 -4.73 -21.18
CA GLN A 299 -2.82 -4.07 -21.33
C GLN A 299 -2.62 -3.53 -22.76
N VAL A 300 -2.07 -2.32 -22.86
CA VAL A 300 -1.73 -1.65 -24.13
C VAL A 300 -0.24 -1.38 -24.29
N VAL A 301 0.56 -1.89 -23.35
CA VAL A 301 2.02 -1.96 -23.39
C VAL A 301 2.45 -3.37 -22.95
N ILE A 302 3.67 -3.78 -23.32
CA ILE A 302 4.22 -5.07 -22.89
C ILE A 302 4.50 -5.02 -21.39
N ILE A 303 3.89 -5.94 -20.65
CA ILE A 303 4.17 -6.21 -19.24
C ILE A 303 5.09 -7.43 -19.17
N PRO A 304 6.33 -7.28 -18.65
CA PRO A 304 7.30 -8.36 -18.59
C PRO A 304 6.97 -9.42 -17.54
#